data_AF-A0A2K3UXN0-F1
#
_entry.id   AF-A0A2K3UXN0-F1
#
_cell.length_a   1.000
_cell.length_b   1.000
_cell.length_c   1.000
_cell.angle_alpha   90.00
_cell.angle_beta   90.00
_cell.angle_gamma   90.00
#
_symmetry.space_group_name_H-M   'P 1'
#
loop_
_entity.id
_entity.type
_entity.pdbx_description
1 polymer ?
#
loop_
_entity_poly.entity_id
_entity_poly.type
_entity_poly.pdbx_seq_one_letter_code
_entity_poly.pdbx_strand_id
1 'polypeptide(L)'
;MRQPVLTLLAGLLAACAYTPPQEPFRVGDVFRVEGPAVTGPRVSQRFTLSGGGRLRGDRWEYDADGPSARSALLLARVDGGLVGMVDMSQAYGPGSDGTVTACFVAPAAGWKSAEGLLVRDSAAVMLELAGGLSGSGAATTLPALRALVGEARSGTCTLTRD
;
A
#
# COMPACT_ATOMS: atom_id res chain seq x y z
N MET A 1 -32.93 -31.30 -54.04
CA MET A 1 -33.18 -29.90 -53.64
C MET A 1 -32.62 -29.72 -52.23
N ARG A 2 -31.71 -28.77 -52.05
CA ARG A 2 -31.00 -28.48 -50.79
C ARG A 2 -31.77 -27.43 -50.01
N GLN A 3 -31.97 -27.62 -48.70
CA GLN A 3 -32.15 -26.50 -47.77
C GLN A 3 -31.25 -26.70 -46.54
N PRO A 4 -30.41 -25.72 -46.19
CA PRO A 4 -29.48 -25.79 -45.08
C PRO A 4 -30.18 -25.48 -43.75
N VAL A 5 -29.91 -26.29 -42.73
CA VAL A 5 -30.29 -26.02 -41.34
C VAL A 5 -29.40 -24.86 -40.85
N LEU A 6 -29.98 -23.66 -40.83
CA LEU A 6 -29.39 -22.45 -40.30
C LEU A 6 -29.11 -22.62 -38.80
N THR A 7 -27.81 -22.69 -38.47
CA THR A 7 -27.16 -21.92 -37.40
C THR A 7 -28.09 -21.26 -36.39
N LEU A 8 -28.35 -21.96 -35.29
CA LEU A 8 -28.83 -21.38 -34.03
C LEU A 8 -27.86 -21.72 -32.89
N LEU A 9 -26.57 -21.49 -33.13
CA LEU A 9 -25.61 -21.27 -32.04
C LEU A 9 -25.75 -19.80 -31.64
N ALA A 10 -26.79 -19.54 -30.83
CA ALA A 10 -26.96 -18.30 -30.10
C ALA A 10 -25.67 -18.03 -29.32
N GLY A 11 -25.01 -16.93 -29.68
CA GLY A 11 -23.77 -16.51 -29.07
C GLY A 11 -23.95 -16.34 -27.57
N LEU A 12 -23.27 -17.19 -26.81
CA LEU A 12 -22.80 -16.87 -25.48
C LEU A 12 -21.76 -15.74 -25.62
N LEU A 13 -22.23 -14.53 -25.86
CA LEU A 13 -21.49 -13.33 -25.51
C LEU A 13 -21.48 -13.31 -23.98
N ALA A 14 -20.51 -14.02 -23.41
CA ALA A 14 -20.04 -13.74 -22.07
C ALA A 14 -19.60 -12.27 -22.09
N ALA A 15 -20.51 -11.37 -21.73
CA ALA A 15 -20.14 -10.03 -21.32
C ALA A 15 -19.22 -10.26 -20.12
N CYS A 16 -17.91 -10.09 -20.34
CA CYS A 16 -16.95 -9.95 -19.25
C CYS A 16 -17.44 -8.73 -18.46
N ALA A 17 -18.28 -8.98 -17.46
CA ALA A 17 -18.78 -7.94 -16.58
C ALA A 17 -17.56 -7.38 -15.86
N TYR A 18 -17.07 -6.25 -16.36
CA TYR A 18 -15.99 -5.51 -15.73
C TYR A 18 -16.48 -5.15 -14.34
N THR A 19 -16.04 -5.90 -13.34
CA THR A 19 -16.27 -5.57 -11.96
C THR A 19 -15.16 -4.60 -11.58
N PRO A 20 -15.46 -3.32 -11.32
CA PRO A 20 -14.42 -2.39 -10.91
C PRO A 20 -13.75 -2.91 -9.64
N PRO A 21 -12.45 -2.62 -9.44
CA PRO A 21 -11.76 -2.99 -8.22
C PRO A 21 -12.55 -2.53 -7.00
N GLN A 22 -12.68 -3.40 -6.00
CA GLN A 22 -13.29 -3.04 -4.73
C GLN A 22 -12.25 -2.46 -3.78
N GLU A 23 -12.68 -1.51 -2.96
CA GLU A 23 -11.86 -0.89 -1.93
C GLU A 23 -11.56 -1.92 -0.82
N PRO A 24 -10.27 -2.22 -0.51
CA PRO A 24 -9.92 -3.22 0.49
C PRO A 24 -10.14 -2.77 1.95
N PHE A 25 -10.22 -1.46 2.20
CA PHE A 25 -10.31 -0.88 3.54
C PHE A 25 -11.45 0.14 3.63
N ARG A 26 -11.77 0.60 4.83
CA ARG A 26 -12.85 1.57 5.06
C ARG A 26 -12.37 2.74 5.90
N VAL A 27 -13.06 3.87 5.78
CA VAL A 27 -12.90 4.99 6.71
C VAL A 27 -13.14 4.50 8.14
N GLY A 28 -12.25 4.89 9.05
CA GLY A 28 -12.26 4.45 10.44
C GLY A 28 -11.51 3.14 10.70
N ASP A 29 -11.07 2.41 9.66
CA ASP A 29 -10.16 1.27 9.86
C ASP A 29 -8.88 1.76 10.54
N VAL A 30 -8.39 0.95 11.47
CA VAL A 30 -7.22 1.29 12.28
C VAL A 30 -6.08 0.33 12.00
N PHE A 31 -4.91 0.91 11.81
CA PHE A 31 -3.67 0.20 11.55
C PHE A 31 -2.64 0.55 12.62
N ARG A 32 -1.83 -0.44 12.99
CA ARG A 32 -0.73 -0.26 13.94
C ARG A 32 0.56 -0.71 13.28
N VAL A 33 1.57 0.15 13.35
CA VAL A 33 2.94 -0.13 12.88
C VAL A 33 3.82 -0.29 14.09
N GLU A 34 4.52 -1.42 14.19
CA GLU A 34 5.49 -1.69 15.24
C GLU A 34 6.78 -2.28 14.65
N GLY A 35 7.95 -1.82 15.10
CA GLY A 35 9.19 -2.44 14.65
C GLY A 35 10.44 -1.65 14.97
N PRO A 36 11.62 -2.30 15.01
CA PRO A 36 12.88 -1.61 15.11
C PRO A 36 13.21 -0.92 13.78
N ALA A 37 13.40 0.40 13.82
CA ALA A 37 14.09 1.09 12.73
C ALA A 37 15.57 0.71 12.75
N VAL A 38 16.23 0.67 11.59
CA VAL A 38 17.69 0.47 11.54
C VAL A 38 18.41 1.64 12.22
N THR A 39 17.86 2.84 12.06
CA THR A 39 18.35 4.06 12.69
C THR A 39 17.24 4.71 13.52
N GLY A 40 17.59 5.17 14.72
CA GLY A 40 16.67 5.87 15.61
C GLY A 40 15.83 4.96 16.51
N PRO A 41 14.76 5.52 17.12
CA PRO A 41 13.96 4.79 18.08
C PRO A 41 13.09 3.72 17.41
N ARG A 42 12.68 2.73 18.20
CA ARG A 42 11.64 1.78 17.80
C ARG A 42 10.36 2.53 17.43
N VAL A 43 9.75 2.16 16.31
CA VAL A 43 8.46 2.69 15.89
C VAL A 43 7.35 1.90 16.56
N SER A 44 6.39 2.60 17.15
CA SER A 44 5.12 2.07 17.63
C SER A 44 4.07 3.16 17.48
N GLN A 45 3.27 3.07 16.43
CA GLN A 45 2.28 4.09 16.08
C GLN A 45 0.98 3.47 15.60
N ARG A 46 -0.11 4.20 15.82
CA ARG A 46 -1.46 3.83 15.40
C ARG A 46 -1.98 4.88 14.42
N PHE A 47 -2.61 4.43 13.35
CA PHE A 47 -3.10 5.23 12.25
C PHE A 47 -4.57 4.91 11.98
N THR A 48 -5.40 5.93 11.83
CA THR A 48 -6.82 5.76 11.50
C THR A 48 -7.09 6.30 10.11
N LEU A 49 -7.72 5.51 9.23
CA LEU A 49 -8.08 6.00 7.90
C LEU A 49 -9.16 7.08 8.03
N SER A 50 -8.86 8.29 7.56
CA SER A 50 -9.76 9.45 7.68
C SER A 50 -10.47 9.80 6.37
N GLY A 51 -10.05 9.20 5.24
CA GLY A 51 -10.69 9.36 3.94
C GLY A 51 -10.92 8.02 3.24
N GLY A 52 -11.92 7.97 2.35
CA GLY A 52 -12.15 6.82 1.49
C GLY A 52 -11.01 6.64 0.48
N GLY A 53 -10.82 5.41 0.03
CA GLY A 53 -9.79 5.02 -0.93
C GLY A 53 -9.95 5.72 -2.27
N ARG A 54 -8.86 6.32 -2.74
CA ARG A 54 -8.76 6.89 -4.09
C ARG A 54 -7.97 5.95 -4.97
N LEU A 55 -8.59 5.44 -6.03
CA LEU A 55 -7.90 4.61 -7.02
C LEU A 55 -6.98 5.49 -7.88
N ARG A 56 -5.68 5.17 -7.90
CA ARG A 56 -4.64 5.84 -8.69
C ARG A 56 -3.84 4.79 -9.46
N GLY A 57 -4.19 4.56 -10.72
CA GLY A 57 -3.58 3.49 -11.51
C GLY A 57 -3.92 2.12 -10.92
N ASP A 58 -2.92 1.40 -10.43
CA ASP A 58 -3.04 0.06 -9.85
C ASP A 58 -2.96 0.03 -8.30
N ARG A 59 -3.16 1.18 -7.65
CA ARG A 59 -3.18 1.26 -6.18
C ARG A 59 -4.34 2.09 -5.66
N TRP A 60 -4.78 1.74 -4.47
CA TRP A 60 -5.62 2.54 -3.60
C TRP A 60 -4.76 3.42 -2.69
N GLU A 61 -5.15 4.68 -2.53
CA GLU A 61 -4.55 5.64 -1.61
C GLU A 61 -5.59 6.12 -0.60
N TYR A 62 -5.24 6.10 0.67
CA TYR A 62 -6.09 6.53 1.77
C TYR A 62 -5.37 7.60 2.59
N ASP A 63 -6.07 8.68 2.90
CA ASP A 63 -5.61 9.63 3.92
C ASP A 63 -5.76 8.98 5.30
N ALA A 64 -4.76 9.15 6.16
CA ALA A 64 -4.74 8.60 7.50
C ALA A 64 -4.27 9.62 8.53
N ASP A 65 -4.83 9.53 9.73
CA ASP A 65 -4.44 10.31 10.88
C ASP A 65 -3.48 9.48 11.73
N GLY A 66 -2.26 9.98 11.93
CA GLY A 66 -1.23 9.37 12.78
C GLY A 66 -1.05 10.18 14.07
N PRO A 67 0.19 10.60 14.40
CA PRO A 67 0.42 11.53 15.52
C PRO A 67 -0.27 12.89 15.37
N SER A 68 -0.63 13.27 14.13
CA SER A 68 -1.45 14.46 13.84
C SER A 68 -2.42 14.17 12.69
N ALA A 69 -3.43 15.02 12.53
CA ALA A 69 -4.45 14.85 11.50
C ALA A 69 -3.84 14.90 10.09
N ARG A 70 -4.23 13.94 9.24
CA ARG A 70 -3.73 13.77 7.86
C ARG A 70 -2.21 13.69 7.74
N SER A 71 -1.53 13.24 8.80
CA SER A 71 -0.08 13.11 8.79
C SER A 71 0.41 11.83 8.12
N ALA A 72 -0.49 10.93 7.72
CA ALA A 72 -0.15 9.63 7.18
C ALA A 72 -0.96 9.27 5.93
N LEU A 73 -0.45 8.28 5.20
CA LEU A 73 -1.10 7.68 4.04
C LEU A 73 -1.03 6.15 4.15
N LEU A 74 -2.12 5.47 3.80
CA LEU A 74 -2.08 4.06 3.46
C LEU A 74 -2.13 3.89 1.95
N LEU A 75 -1.22 3.08 1.42
CA LEU A 75 -1.12 2.71 0.02
C LEU A 75 -1.36 1.20 -0.09
N ALA A 76 -2.19 0.76 -1.02
CA ALA A 76 -2.44 -0.67 -1.22
C ALA A 76 -2.60 -1.00 -2.70
N ARG A 77 -1.84 -1.99 -3.18
CA ARG A 77 -1.97 -2.45 -4.57
C ARG A 77 -3.32 -3.13 -4.80
N VAL A 78 -3.89 -2.94 -5.98
CA VAL A 78 -5.18 -3.54 -6.38
C VAL A 78 -5.10 -5.07 -6.43
N ASP A 79 -3.92 -5.62 -6.74
CA ASP A 79 -3.65 -7.06 -6.72
C ASP A 79 -3.47 -7.64 -5.30
N GLY A 80 -3.47 -6.78 -4.26
CA GLY A 80 -3.25 -7.17 -2.87
C GLY A 80 -1.81 -7.53 -2.52
N GLY A 81 -0.85 -7.38 -3.44
CA GLY A 81 0.52 -7.85 -3.27
C GLY A 81 1.36 -7.04 -2.27
N LEU A 82 1.07 -5.74 -2.13
CA LEU A 82 1.76 -4.87 -1.18
C LEU A 82 0.81 -3.85 -0.54
N VAL A 83 1.06 -3.59 0.75
CA VAL A 83 0.42 -2.52 1.52
C VAL A 83 1.52 -1.70 2.20
N GLY A 84 1.44 -0.38 2.13
CA GLY A 84 2.36 0.55 2.75
C GLY A 84 1.64 1.52 3.67
N MET A 85 2.09 1.65 4.92
CA MET A 85 1.72 2.75 5.81
C MET A 85 2.86 3.76 5.84
N VAL A 86 2.59 5.03 5.52
CA VAL A 86 3.59 6.10 5.41
C VAL A 86 3.23 7.23 6.37
N ASP A 87 4.08 7.51 7.35
CA ASP A 87 3.98 8.63 8.30
C ASP A 87 4.91 9.78 7.88
N MET A 88 4.31 10.93 7.61
CA MET A 88 4.98 12.17 7.21
C MET A 88 5.01 13.21 8.32
N SER A 89 4.55 12.86 9.54
CA SER A 89 4.45 13.81 10.66
C SER A 89 5.78 14.50 10.98
N GLN A 90 6.90 13.77 10.86
CA GLN A 90 8.24 14.29 11.12
C GLN A 90 8.81 15.11 9.96
N ALA A 91 8.29 14.96 8.74
CA ALA A 91 8.73 15.73 7.58
C ALA A 91 8.14 17.14 7.54
N TYR A 92 6.94 17.35 8.12
CA TYR A 92 6.21 18.62 8.01
C TYR A 92 5.94 19.32 9.36
N GLY A 93 6.43 18.78 10.48
CA GLY A 93 6.25 19.35 11.81
C GLY A 93 7.26 20.46 12.19
N PRO A 94 7.01 21.23 13.25
CA PRO A 94 8.00 22.13 13.84
C PRO A 94 9.24 21.34 14.30
N GLY A 95 10.44 21.75 13.85
CA GLY A 95 11.66 20.98 14.11
C GLY A 95 11.85 19.77 13.20
N SER A 96 11.14 19.73 12.07
CA SER A 96 11.29 18.71 11.02
C SER A 96 12.74 18.47 10.66
N ASP A 97 13.12 17.20 10.63
CA ASP A 97 14.38 16.72 10.07
C ASP A 97 14.21 16.25 8.60
N GLY A 98 13.03 16.48 8.02
CA GLY A 98 12.68 16.07 6.65
C GLY A 98 12.45 14.56 6.50
N THR A 99 12.39 13.81 7.60
CA THR A 99 12.29 12.35 7.57
C THR A 99 10.84 11.88 7.49
N VAL A 100 10.63 10.88 6.65
CA VAL A 100 9.38 10.14 6.49
C VAL A 100 9.62 8.70 6.92
N THR A 101 8.67 8.12 7.65
CA THR A 101 8.73 6.73 8.10
C THR A 101 7.69 5.91 7.34
N ALA A 102 8.09 4.79 6.75
CA ALA A 102 7.18 3.91 6.03
C ALA A 102 7.34 2.44 6.45
N CYS A 103 6.23 1.75 6.62
CA CYS A 103 6.18 0.30 6.79
C CYS A 103 5.49 -0.33 5.59
N PHE A 104 6.22 -1.10 4.79
CA PHE A 104 5.68 -1.85 3.66
C PHE A 104 5.59 -3.33 4.03
N VAL A 105 4.46 -3.97 3.70
CA VAL A 105 4.21 -5.40 3.94
C VAL A 105 3.65 -6.07 2.68
N ALA A 106 3.86 -7.38 2.55
CA ALA A 106 3.22 -8.23 1.54
C ALA A 106 2.27 -9.19 2.27
N PRO A 107 1.04 -8.74 2.57
CA PRO A 107 0.16 -9.53 3.41
C PRO A 107 -0.51 -10.68 2.63
N ALA A 108 -0.82 -11.76 3.33
CA ALA A 108 -1.67 -12.82 2.78
C ALA A 108 -3.15 -12.38 2.72
N ALA A 109 -3.97 -13.08 1.94
CA ALA A 109 -5.41 -12.83 1.90
C ALA A 109 -6.04 -12.97 3.30
N GLY A 110 -6.92 -12.03 3.67
CA GLY A 110 -7.62 -12.03 4.97
C GLY A 110 -6.72 -11.72 6.18
N TRP A 111 -5.53 -11.17 5.97
CA TRP A 111 -4.57 -10.89 7.04
C TRP A 111 -5.14 -9.96 8.13
N LYS A 112 -4.71 -10.26 9.36
CA LYS A 112 -4.79 -9.34 10.51
C LYS A 112 -3.46 -8.64 10.76
N SER A 113 -2.36 -9.33 10.51
CA SER A 113 -1.01 -8.79 10.72
C SER A 113 -0.07 -9.34 9.66
N ALA A 114 0.93 -8.54 9.27
CA ALA A 114 1.97 -8.94 8.34
C ALA A 114 3.29 -8.28 8.72
N GLU A 115 4.39 -9.01 8.53
CA GLU A 115 5.74 -8.48 8.69
C GLU A 115 6.24 -7.89 7.37
N GLY A 116 7.18 -6.95 7.46
CA GLY A 116 7.76 -6.33 6.29
C GLY A 116 8.89 -5.37 6.59
N LEU A 117 9.01 -4.37 5.72
CA LEU A 117 10.13 -3.46 5.61
C LEU A 117 9.81 -2.13 6.28
N LEU A 118 10.58 -1.77 7.30
CA LEU A 118 10.54 -0.44 7.89
C LEU A 118 11.62 0.42 7.25
N VAL A 119 11.25 1.59 6.71
CA VAL A 119 12.18 2.53 6.10
C VAL A 119 11.97 3.90 6.73
N ARG A 120 13.06 4.54 7.10
CA ARG A 120 13.06 5.89 7.67
C ARG A 120 14.09 6.71 6.88
N ASP A 121 13.60 7.56 5.98
CA ASP A 121 14.46 8.28 5.03
C ASP A 121 13.78 9.60 4.60
N SER A 122 14.44 10.37 3.75
CA SER A 122 13.94 11.59 3.14
C SER A 122 12.66 11.36 2.31
N ALA A 123 11.87 12.43 2.15
CA ALA A 123 10.70 12.42 1.28
C ALA A 123 11.01 12.01 -0.17
N ALA A 124 12.20 12.35 -0.70
CA ALA A 124 12.62 11.96 -2.04
C ALA A 124 12.71 10.44 -2.21
N VAL A 125 13.38 9.75 -1.28
CA VAL A 125 13.46 8.28 -1.26
C VAL A 125 12.07 7.66 -1.12
N MET A 126 11.20 8.24 -0.29
CA MET A 126 9.83 7.73 -0.15
C MET A 126 8.99 7.90 -1.40
N LEU A 127 9.18 8.98 -2.17
CA LEU A 127 8.51 9.15 -3.46
C LEU A 127 8.97 8.09 -4.46
N GLU A 128 10.26 7.74 -4.48
CA GLU A 128 10.78 6.63 -5.29
C GLU A 128 10.15 5.29 -4.88
N LEU A 129 10.07 5.01 -3.57
CA LEU A 129 9.46 3.77 -3.06
C LEU A 129 7.96 3.69 -3.32
N ALA A 130 7.23 4.80 -3.14
CA ALA A 130 5.82 4.90 -3.50
C ALA A 130 5.63 4.73 -5.01
N GLY A 131 6.55 5.24 -5.84
CA GLY A 131 6.59 4.98 -7.27
C GLY A 131 6.76 3.49 -7.60
N GLY A 132 7.56 2.75 -6.80
CA GLY A 132 7.71 1.30 -6.89
C GLY A 132 6.43 0.50 -6.59
N LEU A 133 5.59 1.01 -5.68
CA LEU A 133 4.28 0.40 -5.38
C LEU A 133 3.28 0.54 -6.52
N SER A 134 3.46 1.53 -7.39
CA SER A 134 2.70 1.61 -8.64
C SER A 134 3.32 0.71 -9.69
N GLY A 135 2.50 -0.01 -10.46
CA GLY A 135 2.92 -0.96 -11.50
C GLY A 135 3.72 -0.36 -12.65
N SER A 136 3.99 0.95 -12.64
CA SER A 136 4.96 1.64 -13.49
C SER A 136 6.41 1.57 -12.97
N GLY A 137 6.62 1.11 -11.73
CA GLY A 137 7.93 1.05 -11.07
C GLY A 137 8.53 -0.36 -11.00
N ALA A 138 9.84 -0.43 -10.76
CA ALA A 138 10.61 -1.69 -10.78
C ALA A 138 10.44 -2.57 -9.52
N ALA A 139 9.78 -2.09 -8.45
CA ALA A 139 9.75 -2.77 -7.15
C ALA A 139 8.33 -3.06 -6.64
N THR A 140 7.75 -4.13 -7.17
CA THR A 140 6.40 -4.60 -6.86
C THR A 140 6.35 -5.64 -5.73
N THR A 141 7.49 -5.97 -5.11
CA THR A 141 7.60 -6.98 -4.04
C THR A 141 8.47 -6.47 -2.88
N LEU A 142 8.31 -7.04 -1.68
CA LEU A 142 9.14 -6.68 -0.52
C LEU A 142 10.65 -6.86 -0.77
N PRO A 143 11.13 -7.97 -1.37
CA PRO A 143 12.55 -8.09 -1.71
C PRO A 143 13.03 -7.02 -2.68
N ALA A 144 12.22 -6.64 -3.67
CA ALA A 144 12.59 -5.58 -4.61
C ALA A 144 12.65 -4.20 -3.94
N LEU A 145 11.70 -3.89 -3.05
CA LEU A 145 11.74 -2.67 -2.24
C LEU A 145 12.99 -2.64 -1.35
N ARG A 146 13.31 -3.77 -0.70
CA ARG A 146 14.52 -3.87 0.13
C ARG A 146 15.79 -3.68 -0.70
N ALA A 147 15.86 -4.21 -1.90
CA ALA A 147 16.99 -4.02 -2.80
C ALA A 147 17.18 -2.55 -3.23
N LEU A 148 16.08 -1.81 -3.44
CA LEU A 148 16.14 -0.36 -3.76
C LEU A 148 16.66 0.46 -2.57
N VAL A 149 16.15 0.18 -1.37
CA VAL A 149 16.56 0.89 -0.14
C VAL A 149 17.97 0.48 0.30
N GLY A 150 18.33 -0.78 0.12
CA GLY A 150 19.54 -1.38 0.65
C GLY A 150 19.36 -1.86 2.10
N GLU A 151 19.89 -3.05 2.38
CA GLU A 151 19.78 -3.75 3.68
C GLU A 151 20.19 -2.87 4.88
N ALA A 152 21.26 -2.08 4.72
CA ALA A 152 21.80 -1.21 5.77
C ALA A 152 20.90 -0.01 6.14
N ARG A 153 19.81 0.23 5.39
CA ARG A 153 18.85 1.31 5.64
C ARG A 153 17.44 0.79 5.93
N SER A 154 17.26 -0.53 5.95
CA SER A 154 15.93 -1.14 6.08
C SER A 154 15.78 -1.96 7.35
N GLY A 155 14.87 -1.51 8.22
CA GLY A 155 14.46 -2.24 9.42
C GLY A 155 13.35 -3.23 9.13
N THR A 156 12.85 -3.83 10.20
CA THR A 156 11.67 -4.68 10.15
C THR A 156 10.49 -3.96 10.80
N CYS A 157 9.30 -4.17 10.24
CA CYS A 157 8.05 -3.76 10.89
C CYS A 157 7.01 -4.86 10.82
N THR A 158 6.05 -4.75 11.71
CA THR A 158 4.77 -5.43 11.67
C THR A 158 3.69 -4.39 11.46
N LEU A 159 2.87 -4.58 10.43
CA LEU A 159 1.63 -3.84 10.22
C LEU A 159 0.49 -4.72 10.71
N THR A 160 -0.34 -4.23 11.61
CA THR A 160 -1.54 -4.90 12.12
C THR A 160 -2.77 -4.09 11.77
N ARG A 161 -3.84 -4.76 11.34
CA ARG A 161 -5.20 -4.21 11.21
C ARG A 161 -5.99 -4.57 12.47
N ASP A 162 -6.48 -3.56 13.18
CA ASP A 162 -7.22 -3.72 14.45
C ASP A 162 -8.72 -3.94 14.23
#